data_AF-A0A1P8YXM1-F1
#
_entry.id   AF-A0A1P8YXM1-F1
#
_cell.length_a   1.000
_cell.length_b   1.000
_cell.length_c   1.000
_cell.angle_alpha   90.00
_cell.angle_beta   90.00
_cell.angle_gamma   90.00
#
_symmetry.space_group_name_H-M   'P 1'
#
loop_
_entity.id
_entity.type
_entity.pdbx_description
1 polymer ?
#
loop_
_entity_poly.entity_id
_entity_poly.type
_entity_poly.pdbx_seq_one_letter_code
_entity_poly.pdbx_strand_id
1 'polypeptide(L)'
;MYFPTILLTLLALFTTSIHGCAHYLNCKCHDSKDNLQNDWVTEQACDKYKTDHGSKQLKYKGAPHHQCVGNPIDDGTRSMDNCEWDKACKSYGTQYYQWCWEKLW
;
A
#
# COMPACT_ATOMS: atom_id res chain seq x y z
N MET A 1 -32.11 4.93 44.62
CA MET A 1 -32.09 5.04 43.14
C MET A 1 -30.63 5.02 42.71
N TYR A 2 -30.09 3.84 42.37
CA TYR A 2 -28.71 3.70 41.89
C TYR A 2 -28.76 3.57 40.36
N PHE A 3 -28.27 4.60 39.69
CA PHE A 3 -28.12 4.63 38.23
C PHE A 3 -27.12 3.55 37.78
N PRO A 4 -27.37 2.81 36.68
CA PRO A 4 -26.45 1.79 36.20
C PRO A 4 -25.31 2.48 35.43
N THR A 5 -24.23 2.82 36.12
CA THR A 5 -22.98 3.35 35.54
C THR A 5 -22.16 2.30 34.78
N ILE A 6 -22.65 1.07 34.64
CA ILE A 6 -21.93 -0.06 34.01
C ILE A 6 -22.11 -0.07 32.48
N LEU A 7 -23.04 0.70 31.92
CA LEU A 7 -23.36 0.67 30.48
C LEU A 7 -22.57 1.69 29.62
N LEU A 8 -21.52 2.33 30.17
CA LEU A 8 -20.73 3.36 29.46
C LEU A 8 -19.31 2.93 29.11
N THR A 9 -18.87 1.72 29.48
CA THR A 9 -17.50 1.24 29.25
C THR A 9 -17.34 0.35 27.99
N LEU A 10 -18.40 0.08 27.24
CA LEU A 10 -18.34 -0.83 26.08
C LEU A 10 -18.12 -0.16 24.71
N LEU A 11 -17.98 1.18 24.66
CA LEU A 11 -17.90 1.93 23.38
C LEU A 11 -16.47 2.39 23.01
N ALA A 12 -15.44 1.79 23.58
CA ALA A 12 -14.03 2.11 23.29
C ALA A 12 -13.26 0.98 22.58
N LEU A 13 -13.97 -0.01 22.02
CA LEU A 13 -13.33 -1.06 21.24
C LEU A 13 -13.16 -0.61 19.78
N PHE A 14 -12.05 0.08 19.55
CA PHE A 14 -11.23 0.02 18.34
C PHE A 14 -11.98 0.02 17.01
N THR A 15 -12.35 1.21 16.51
CA THR A 15 -12.43 1.42 15.05
C THR A 15 -11.01 1.45 14.49
N THR A 16 -10.34 0.29 14.49
CA THR A 16 -9.20 0.10 13.59
C THR A 16 -9.80 0.02 12.19
N SER A 17 -9.62 1.08 11.42
CA SER A 17 -9.89 1.04 9.99
C SER A 17 -8.94 0.02 9.40
N ILE A 18 -9.38 -1.24 9.36
CA ILE A 18 -8.71 -2.33 8.65
C ILE A 18 -8.73 -1.95 7.16
N HIS A 19 -7.76 -1.13 6.76
CA HIS A 19 -7.28 -1.16 5.38
C HIS A 19 -6.64 -2.54 5.22
N GLY A 20 -7.48 -3.53 4.93
CA GLY A 20 -7.04 -4.90 4.72
C GLY A 20 -6.01 -4.93 3.61
N CYS A 21 -4.93 -5.65 3.85
CA CYS A 21 -3.93 -5.91 2.83
C CYS A 21 -4.56 -6.72 1.70
N ALA A 22 -4.30 -6.33 0.47
CA ALA A 22 -4.86 -6.93 -0.73
C ALA A 22 -3.83 -6.83 -1.87
N HIS A 23 -4.03 -7.66 -2.89
CA HIS A 23 -3.14 -7.70 -4.05
C HIS A 23 -3.65 -6.79 -5.17
N TYR A 24 -2.74 -6.02 -5.75
CA TYR A 24 -3.02 -5.04 -6.80
C TYR A 24 -2.05 -5.19 -7.97
N LEU A 25 -2.50 -4.84 -9.17
CA LEU A 25 -1.65 -4.83 -10.36
C LEU A 25 -0.81 -3.57 -10.49
N ASN A 26 -1.25 -2.46 -9.92
CA ASN A 26 -0.56 -1.19 -10.07
C ASN A 26 -0.45 -0.48 -8.74
N CYS A 27 0.76 -0.01 -8.44
CA CYS A 27 1.03 0.76 -7.24
C CYS A 27 2.00 1.91 -7.50
N LYS A 28 1.80 2.99 -6.73
CA LYS A 28 2.62 4.21 -6.69
C LYS A 28 2.91 4.62 -5.26
N CYS A 29 3.88 5.49 -5.08
CA CYS A 29 4.11 6.19 -3.82
C CYS A 29 3.69 7.65 -3.96
N HIS A 30 2.84 8.11 -3.05
CA HIS A 30 2.44 9.51 -2.94
C HIS A 30 3.09 10.16 -1.73
N ASP A 31 3.30 11.47 -1.76
CA ASP A 31 3.76 12.27 -0.63
C ASP A 31 2.56 12.87 0.11
N SER A 32 2.44 12.64 1.41
CA SER A 32 1.36 13.20 2.23
C SER A 32 1.39 14.73 2.35
N LYS A 33 2.51 15.37 2.01
CA LYS A 33 2.66 16.83 2.04
C LYS A 33 1.79 17.52 0.99
N ASP A 34 1.74 16.99 -0.23
CA ASP A 34 1.02 17.57 -1.37
C ASP A 34 -0.02 16.61 -1.97
N ASN A 35 -0.08 15.36 -1.50
CA ASN A 35 -0.89 14.26 -2.00
C ASN A 35 -0.61 13.89 -3.47
N LEU A 36 0.54 14.35 -3.99
CA LEU A 36 0.97 14.05 -5.34
C LEU A 36 1.86 12.81 -5.34
N GLN A 37 1.92 12.19 -6.51
CA GLN A 37 2.85 11.12 -6.77
C GLN A 37 4.30 11.61 -6.68
N ASN A 38 5.17 10.78 -6.11
CA ASN A 38 6.61 10.94 -6.22
C ASN A 38 7.21 9.84 -7.11
N ASP A 39 7.64 10.23 -8.30
CA ASP A 39 8.15 9.31 -9.33
C ASP A 39 9.41 8.57 -8.90
N TRP A 40 10.36 9.32 -8.33
CA TRP A 40 11.62 8.77 -7.86
C TRP A 40 11.38 7.75 -6.75
N VAL A 41 10.54 8.07 -5.76
CA VAL A 41 10.19 7.10 -4.71
C VAL A 41 9.45 5.89 -5.28
N THR A 42 8.55 6.10 -6.25
CA THR A 42 7.81 5.00 -6.88
C THR A 42 8.73 4.03 -7.62
N GLU A 43 9.72 4.55 -8.34
CA GLU A 43 10.72 3.72 -9.02
C GLU A 43 11.57 2.93 -8.01
N GLN A 44 12.10 3.60 -6.99
CA GLN A 44 12.90 2.98 -5.95
C GLN A 44 12.13 1.91 -5.15
N ALA A 45 10.89 2.21 -4.78
CA ALA A 45 10.01 1.26 -4.09
C ALA A 45 9.71 0.03 -4.97
N CYS A 46 9.57 0.20 -6.29
CA CYS A 46 9.36 -0.91 -7.22
C CYS A 46 10.56 -1.85 -7.26
N ASP A 47 11.77 -1.32 -7.32
CA ASP A 47 12.99 -2.12 -7.28
C ASP A 47 13.22 -2.80 -5.94
N LYS A 48 12.93 -2.10 -4.84
CA LYS A 48 12.97 -2.67 -3.49
C LYS A 48 11.98 -3.80 -3.33
N TYR A 49 10.71 -3.59 -3.67
CA TYR A 49 9.67 -4.62 -3.56
C TYR A 49 10.02 -5.85 -4.40
N LYS A 50 10.49 -5.65 -5.63
CA LYS A 50 10.97 -6.73 -6.50
C LYS A 50 12.10 -7.54 -5.85
N THR A 51 13.02 -6.87 -5.16
CA THR A 51 14.15 -7.51 -4.47
C THR A 51 13.68 -8.30 -3.26
N ASP A 52 12.86 -7.68 -2.41
CA ASP A 52 12.40 -8.26 -1.15
C ASP A 52 11.48 -9.48 -1.36
N HIS A 53 10.72 -9.50 -2.46
CA HIS A 53 9.73 -10.55 -2.77
C HIS A 53 10.15 -11.49 -3.91
N GLY A 54 11.32 -11.28 -4.53
CA GLY A 54 11.77 -12.08 -5.68
C GLY A 54 10.91 -11.89 -6.95
N SER A 55 10.09 -10.84 -7.00
CA SER A 55 9.06 -10.58 -8.00
C SER A 55 9.62 -9.99 -9.30
N LYS A 56 10.48 -10.74 -10.00
CA LYS A 56 11.18 -10.29 -11.23
C LYS A 56 10.27 -9.79 -12.37
N GLN A 57 8.98 -10.09 -12.30
CA GLN A 57 7.97 -9.68 -13.28
C GLN A 57 7.49 -8.24 -13.07
N LEU A 58 7.65 -7.68 -11.86
CA LEU A 58 7.29 -6.30 -11.56
C LEU A 58 8.25 -5.34 -12.27
N LYS A 59 7.69 -4.31 -12.89
CA LYS A 59 8.46 -3.31 -13.62
C LYS A 59 7.93 -1.92 -13.34
N TYR A 60 8.84 -1.00 -13.09
CA TYR A 60 8.52 0.42 -13.17
C TYR A 60 8.24 0.78 -14.64
N LYS A 61 7.10 1.42 -14.88
CA LYS A 61 6.72 1.98 -16.17
C LYS A 61 6.68 3.50 -16.06
N GLY A 62 7.75 4.14 -16.53
CA GLY A 62 7.93 5.59 -16.54
C GLY A 62 7.01 6.37 -17.49
N ALA A 63 6.13 5.75 -18.28
CA ALA A 63 5.13 6.46 -19.08
C ALA A 63 3.90 5.58 -19.35
N PRO A 64 2.69 6.16 -19.49
CA PRO A 64 2.34 7.55 -19.19
C PRO A 64 2.07 7.81 -17.70
N HIS A 65 2.11 6.76 -16.87
CA HIS A 65 1.62 6.84 -15.50
C HIS A 65 2.70 6.72 -14.43
N HIS A 66 3.96 6.39 -14.76
CA HIS A 66 5.07 6.45 -13.80
C HIS A 66 4.83 5.53 -12.58
N GLN A 67 4.56 4.25 -12.80
CA GLN A 67 4.09 3.34 -11.73
C GLN A 67 4.79 2.00 -11.73
N CYS A 68 4.74 1.27 -10.61
CA CYS A 68 5.11 -0.14 -10.59
C CYS A 68 3.93 -0.96 -11.11
N VAL A 69 4.22 -1.85 -12.07
CA VAL A 69 3.22 -2.64 -12.79
C VAL A 69 3.50 -4.11 -12.64
N GLY A 70 2.48 -4.85 -12.26
CA GLY A 70 2.42 -6.29 -12.19
C GLY A 70 2.02 -6.97 -13.49
N ASN A 71 1.78 -8.27 -13.42
CA ASN A 71 1.25 -9.09 -14.52
C ASN A 71 -0.08 -9.75 -14.07
N PRO A 72 -1.16 -9.64 -14.86
CA PRO A 72 -2.51 -10.12 -14.50
C PRO A 72 -2.63 -11.63 -14.29
N ILE A 73 -1.68 -12.44 -14.80
CA ILE A 73 -1.67 -13.89 -14.52
C ILE A 73 -1.01 -14.10 -13.17
N ASP A 74 -1.77 -14.04 -12.07
CA ASP A 74 -1.20 -13.93 -10.73
C ASP A 74 -0.91 -15.30 -10.07
N ASP A 75 0.33 -15.46 -9.62
CA ASP A 75 0.90 -16.60 -8.89
C ASP A 75 1.51 -16.15 -7.53
N GLY A 76 1.15 -14.95 -7.05
CA GLY A 76 1.68 -14.29 -5.86
C GLY A 76 3.00 -13.54 -6.08
N THR A 77 3.65 -13.70 -7.24
CA THR A 77 4.92 -13.02 -7.56
C THR A 77 4.77 -11.86 -8.54
N ARG A 78 3.55 -11.61 -9.00
CA ARG A 78 3.23 -10.74 -10.13
C ARG A 78 2.28 -9.60 -9.76
N SER A 79 1.76 -9.60 -8.54
CA SER A 79 0.95 -8.54 -7.95
C SER A 79 1.67 -7.96 -6.73
N MET A 80 1.17 -6.83 -6.25
CA MET A 80 1.73 -6.12 -5.09
C MET A 80 0.71 -6.11 -3.96
N ASP A 81 1.12 -6.58 -2.78
CA ASP A 81 0.40 -6.37 -1.55
C ASP A 81 0.53 -4.90 -1.15
N ASN A 82 -0.59 -4.18 -1.01
CA ASN A 82 -0.57 -2.75 -0.73
C ASN A 82 0.05 -2.39 0.64
N CYS A 83 0.01 -3.28 1.63
CA CYS A 83 0.63 -3.05 2.93
C CYS A 83 2.15 -3.21 2.85
N GLU A 84 2.65 -4.22 2.15
CA GLU A 84 4.09 -4.37 1.91
C GLU A 84 4.60 -3.26 0.97
N TRP A 85 3.81 -2.84 -0.01
CA TRP A 85 4.10 -1.69 -0.84
C TRP A 85 4.20 -0.39 -0.04
N ASP A 86 3.29 -0.17 0.91
CA ASP A 86 3.34 0.99 1.82
C ASP A 86 4.64 1.02 2.63
N LYS A 87 5.10 -0.13 3.13
CA LYS A 87 6.42 -0.24 3.78
C LYS A 87 7.56 0.10 2.82
N ALA A 88 7.49 -0.35 1.57
CA ALA A 88 8.48 -0.01 0.56
C ALA A 88 8.55 1.50 0.32
N CYS A 89 7.41 2.18 0.16
CA CYS A 89 7.34 3.65 0.07
C CYS A 89 7.95 4.32 1.30
N LYS A 90 7.56 3.86 2.51
CA LYS A 90 8.01 4.44 3.79
C LYS A 90 9.50 4.25 4.07
N SER A 91 10.16 3.30 3.42
CA SER A 91 11.61 3.12 3.52
C SER A 91 12.42 4.31 2.98
N TYR A 92 11.78 5.18 2.19
CA TYR A 92 12.37 6.42 1.66
C TYR A 92 11.89 7.68 2.38
N GLY A 93 10.98 7.55 3.35
CA GLY A 93 10.41 8.66 4.14
C GLY A 93 9.03 8.33 4.67
N THR A 94 8.76 8.60 5.95
CA THR A 94 7.48 8.26 6.60
C THR A 94 6.29 9.04 6.06
N GLN A 95 6.53 10.15 5.35
CA GLN A 95 5.53 10.93 4.66
C GLN A 95 4.99 10.25 3.39
N TYR A 96 5.72 9.26 2.86
CA TYR A 96 5.28 8.54 1.67
C TYR A 96 4.31 7.42 2.03
N TYR A 97 3.32 7.21 1.16
CA TYR A 97 2.30 6.19 1.37
C TYR A 97 1.90 5.51 0.06
N GLN A 98 1.32 4.32 0.19
CA GLN A 98 0.85 3.55 -0.96
C GLN A 98 -0.33 4.21 -1.68
N TRP A 99 -0.32 4.11 -3.01
CA TRP A 99 -1.50 4.32 -3.85
C TRP A 99 -1.60 3.18 -4.87
N CYS A 100 -2.43 2.17 -4.56
CA CYS A 100 -2.63 1.00 -5.41
C CYS A 100 -4.04 0.91 -6.00
N TRP A 101 -4.17 0.36 -7.21
CA TRP A 101 -5.45 0.13 -7.90
C TRP A 101 -5.38 -1.11 -8.80
N GLU A 102 -6.51 -1.48 -9.41
CA GLU A 102 -6.72 -2.79 -10.05
C GLU A 102 -6.50 -3.93 -9.04
N LYS A 103 -7.39 -3.97 -8.04
CA LYS A 103 -7.42 -5.01 -7.02
C LYS A 103 -7.71 -6.37 -7.66
N LEU A 104 -6.97 -7.39 -7.26
CA LEU A 104 -7.15 -8.77 -7.70
C LEU A 104 -7.92 -9.61 -6.67
N TRP A 105 -7.52 -9.58 -5.39
CA TRP A 105 -8.19 -10.26 -4.28
C TRP A 105 -7.82 -9.63 -2.93
#